data_AF-A0A661THC2-F1
#
_entry.id   AF-A0A661THC2-F1
#
_cell.length_a   1.000
_cell.length_b   1.000
_cell.length_c   1.000
_cell.angle_alpha   90.00
_cell.angle_beta   90.00
_cell.angle_gamma   90.00
#
_symmetry.space_group_name_H-M   'P 1'
#
loop_
_entity.id
_entity.type
_entity.pdbx_description
1 polymer ?
#
loop_
_entity_poly.entity_id
_entity_poly.type
_entity_poly.pdbx_seq_one_letter_code
_entity_poly.pdbx_strand_id
1 'polypeptide(L)'
;MPGILHQGRQCYHETESFPAMKKNLIAFDMDGVLIDVSGSYRDAVRRTASLFLRGAAAWESLPDPLFSLTDLARVKQSGGLNNDWDLTYLVLGLLFSCIDCPDFPDGADTWQTYRQTIAR
;
A
#
# COMPACT_ATOMS: atom_id res chain seq x y z
N MET A 1 -22.79 59.52 32.81
CA MET A 1 -21.66 58.92 32.07
C MET A 1 -22.15 57.68 31.34
N PRO A 2 -21.73 57.46 30.09
CA PRO A 2 -22.27 56.43 29.20
C PRO A 2 -21.53 55.10 29.32
N GLY A 3 -22.17 54.02 28.85
CA GLY A 3 -21.56 52.72 28.55
C GLY A 3 -21.56 51.75 29.74
N ILE A 4 -21.98 50.49 29.61
CA ILE A 4 -21.87 49.58 28.47
C ILE A 4 -23.09 48.64 28.51
N LEU A 5 -23.87 48.62 27.43
CA LEU A 5 -24.80 47.53 27.15
C LEU A 5 -24.01 46.24 26.95
N HIS A 6 -24.21 45.24 27.79
CA HIS A 6 -23.92 43.85 27.41
C HIS A 6 -25.03 43.37 26.49
N GLN A 7 -24.93 43.77 25.23
CA GLN A 7 -25.75 43.25 24.15
C GLN A 7 -25.29 41.82 23.89
N GLY A 8 -26.15 40.87 24.19
CA GLY A 8 -25.91 39.45 23.97
C GLY A 8 -25.48 39.22 22.52
N ARG A 9 -24.39 38.46 22.33
CA ARG A 9 -24.05 37.92 21.02
C ARG A 9 -25.04 36.80 20.72
N GLN A 10 -26.18 37.16 20.14
CA GLN A 10 -26.96 36.21 19.36
C GLN A 10 -26.26 36.04 18.02
N CYS A 11 -25.59 34.91 17.82
CA CYS A 11 -25.16 34.49 16.51
C CYS A 11 -26.42 34.09 15.73
N TYR A 12 -26.86 34.95 14.81
CA TYR A 12 -27.87 34.59 13.82
C TYR A 12 -27.23 33.58 12.85
N HIS A 13 -27.55 32.29 13.01
CA HIS A 13 -27.44 31.34 11.91
C HIS A 13 -28.78 31.33 11.19
N GLU A 14 -28.89 32.20 10.18
CA GLU A 14 -29.93 32.08 9.17
C GLU A 14 -29.46 31.01 8.18
N THR A 15 -29.61 29.76 8.56
CA THR A 15 -29.57 28.66 7.57
C THR A 15 -31.00 28.47 7.11
N GLU A 16 -31.29 28.97 5.91
CA GLU A 16 -32.52 28.62 5.21
C GLU A 16 -32.70 27.10 5.26
N SER A 17 -33.78 26.66 5.90
CA SER A 17 -34.15 25.26 5.92
C SER A 17 -34.68 24.90 4.53
N PHE A 18 -33.81 24.45 3.65
CA PHE A 18 -34.23 23.73 2.45
C PHE A 18 -35.10 22.55 2.92
N PRO A 19 -36.33 22.38 2.42
CA PRO A 19 -37.14 21.23 2.80
C PRO A 19 -36.36 19.99 2.42
N ALA A 20 -35.98 19.19 3.42
CA ALA A 20 -35.25 17.96 3.24
C ALA A 20 -36.16 17.00 2.44
N MET A 21 -35.97 16.97 1.12
CA MET A 21 -36.57 15.94 0.30
C MET A 21 -36.07 14.59 0.82
N LYS A 22 -36.99 13.72 1.25
CA LYS A 22 -36.69 12.32 1.55
C LYS A 22 -36.19 11.66 0.26
N LYS A 23 -34.87 11.63 0.09
CA LYS A 23 -34.21 10.81 -0.91
C LYS A 23 -33.98 9.44 -0.29
N ASN A 24 -34.68 8.43 -0.80
CA ASN A 24 -34.33 7.05 -0.52
C ASN A 24 -33.10 6.71 -1.37
N LEU A 25 -31.91 6.84 -0.78
CA LEU A 25 -30.63 6.55 -1.42
C LEU A 25 -30.08 5.24 -0.87
N ILE A 26 -29.67 4.34 -1.77
CA ILE A 26 -28.87 3.17 -1.44
C ILE A 26 -27.55 3.33 -2.21
N ALA A 27 -26.43 3.27 -1.49
CA ALA A 27 -25.09 3.32 -2.06
C ALA A 27 -24.42 1.97 -1.84
N PHE A 28 -23.77 1.45 -2.87
CA PHE A 28 -22.97 0.23 -2.83
C PHE A 28 -21.51 0.59 -3.06
N ASP A 29 -20.63 0.02 -2.24
CA ASP A 29 -19.20 0.02 -2.53
C ASP A 29 -18.92 -0.88 -3.74
N MET A 30 -17.78 -0.70 -4.42
CA MET A 30 -17.41 -1.58 -5.54
C MET A 30 -16.74 -2.86 -5.05
N ASP A 31 -15.64 -2.70 -4.33
CA ASP A 31 -14.70 -3.77 -4.04
C ASP A 31 -15.17 -4.59 -2.84
N GLY A 32 -15.40 -5.89 -3.05
CA GLY A 32 -15.93 -6.78 -2.01
C GLY A 32 -17.43 -6.62 -1.74
N VAL A 33 -18.13 -5.73 -2.47
CA VAL A 33 -19.59 -5.60 -2.43
C VAL A 33 -20.21 -5.91 -3.79
N LEU A 34 -19.87 -5.16 -4.83
CA LEU A 34 -20.35 -5.43 -6.19
C LEU A 34 -19.47 -6.46 -6.92
N ILE A 35 -18.16 -6.44 -6.66
CA ILE A 35 -17.17 -7.30 -7.32
C ILE A 35 -16.32 -8.01 -6.27
N ASP A 36 -16.16 -9.33 -6.41
CA ASP A 36 -15.19 -10.09 -5.62
C ASP A 36 -13.76 -9.83 -6.12
N VAL A 37 -13.03 -9.01 -5.38
CA VAL A 37 -11.61 -8.69 -5.62
C VAL A 37 -10.68 -9.37 -4.63
N SER A 38 -11.18 -10.33 -3.83
CA SER A 38 -10.44 -10.91 -2.71
C SER A 38 -9.11 -11.57 -3.11
N GLY A 39 -9.00 -12.06 -4.35
CA GLY A 39 -7.77 -12.67 -4.89
C GLY A 39 -6.92 -11.76 -5.78
N SER A 40 -7.53 -10.89 -6.59
CA SER A 40 -6.85 -10.24 -7.72
C SER A 40 -5.74 -9.28 -7.30
N TYR A 41 -6.02 -8.39 -6.36
CA TYR A 41 -5.03 -7.42 -5.86
C TYR A 41 -3.87 -8.10 -5.12
N ARG A 42 -4.18 -9.11 -4.30
CA ARG A 42 -3.16 -9.87 -3.57
C ARG A 42 -2.25 -10.65 -4.53
N ASP A 43 -2.80 -11.21 -5.60
CA ASP A 43 -2.01 -11.89 -6.62
C ASP A 43 -1.17 -10.89 -7.44
N ALA A 44 -1.69 -9.70 -7.73
CA ALA A 44 -0.93 -8.64 -8.39
C ALA A 44 0.31 -8.22 -7.59
N VAL A 45 0.17 -8.02 -6.27
CA VAL A 45 1.31 -7.73 -5.37
C VAL A 45 2.36 -8.84 -5.43
N ARG A 46 1.92 -10.10 -5.35
CA ARG A 46 2.83 -11.27 -5.40
C ARG A 46 3.58 -11.35 -6.71
N ARG A 47 2.89 -11.22 -7.84
CA ARG A 47 3.52 -11.21 -9.18
C ARG A 47 4.48 -10.05 -9.34
N THR A 48 4.12 -8.88 -8.81
CA THR A 48 4.97 -7.68 -8.87
C THR A 48 6.26 -7.92 -8.09
N ALA A 49 6.19 -8.45 -6.87
CA ALA A 49 7.37 -8.84 -6.10
C ALA A 49 8.25 -9.86 -6.85
N SER A 50 7.65 -10.90 -7.46
CA SER A 50 8.41 -11.85 -8.30
C SER A 50 9.11 -11.18 -9.48
N LEU A 51 8.47 -10.21 -10.14
CA LEU A 51 9.06 -9.47 -11.26
C LEU A 51 10.28 -8.65 -10.85
N PHE A 52 10.26 -8.02 -9.67
CA PHE A 52 11.41 -7.28 -9.15
C PHE A 52 12.64 -8.19 -8.90
N LEU A 53 12.42 -9.47 -8.58
CA LEU A 53 13.50 -10.42 -8.34
C LEU A 53 14.03 -11.10 -9.61
N ARG A 54 13.38 -10.91 -10.77
CA ARG A 54 13.75 -11.56 -12.04
C ARG A 54 15.16 -11.23 -12.53
N GLY A 55 15.72 -10.08 -12.12
CA GLY A 55 17.09 -9.69 -12.45
C GLY A 55 18.17 -10.41 -11.63
N ALA A 56 17.80 -11.15 -10.58
CA ALA A 56 18.75 -11.87 -9.75
C ALA A 56 19.28 -13.13 -10.47
N ALA A 57 20.56 -13.46 -10.24
CA ALA A 57 21.20 -14.62 -10.86
C ALA A 57 20.48 -15.95 -10.58
N ALA A 58 19.83 -16.06 -9.42
CA ALA A 58 19.13 -17.26 -8.97
C ALA A 58 17.60 -17.15 -9.08
N TRP A 59 17.06 -16.18 -9.84
CA TRP A 59 15.62 -15.93 -9.88
C TRP A 59 14.78 -17.16 -10.27
N GLU A 60 15.29 -18.02 -11.15
CA GLU A 60 14.63 -19.26 -11.59
C GLU A 60 14.50 -20.31 -10.47
N SER A 61 15.29 -20.19 -9.41
CA SER A 61 15.21 -21.06 -8.23
C SER A 61 14.24 -20.56 -7.16
N LEU A 62 13.65 -19.38 -7.34
CA LEU A 62 12.65 -18.86 -6.42
C LEU A 62 11.39 -19.73 -6.44
N PRO A 63 10.71 -19.90 -5.29
CA PRO A 63 9.45 -20.63 -5.25
C PRO A 63 8.40 -19.93 -6.12
N ASP A 64 7.54 -20.73 -6.76
CA ASP A 64 6.32 -20.27 -7.41
C ASP A 64 5.11 -20.98 -6.78
N PRO A 65 4.21 -20.26 -6.09
CA PRO A 65 4.24 -18.82 -5.83
C PRO A 65 5.34 -18.38 -4.85
N LEU A 66 5.85 -17.16 -5.02
CA LEU A 66 6.95 -16.60 -4.18
C LEU A 66 6.63 -16.59 -2.68
N PHE A 67 5.35 -16.38 -2.34
CA PHE A 67 4.81 -16.50 -0.99
C PHE A 67 3.30 -16.79 -1.03
N SER A 68 2.74 -17.19 0.11
CA SER A 68 1.31 -17.49 0.21
C SER A 68 0.46 -16.21 0.30
N LEU A 69 -0.77 -16.24 -0.23
CA LEU A 69 -1.71 -15.11 -0.08
C LEU A 69 -2.12 -14.91 1.38
N THR A 70 -2.06 -15.97 2.20
CA THR A 70 -2.32 -15.92 3.63
C THR A 70 -1.27 -15.11 4.37
N ASP A 71 0.01 -15.27 4.04
CA ASP A 71 1.09 -14.48 4.65
C ASP A 71 1.00 -13.02 4.22
N LEU A 72 0.69 -12.77 2.94
CA LEU A 72 0.44 -11.41 2.46
C LEU A 72 -0.73 -10.74 3.20
N ALA A 73 -1.81 -11.48 3.46
CA ALA A 73 -2.95 -10.97 4.21
C ALA A 73 -2.57 -10.59 5.66
N ARG A 74 -1.69 -11.36 6.30
CA ARG A 74 -1.16 -11.04 7.64
C ARG A 74 -0.33 -9.75 7.62
N VAL A 75 0.52 -9.57 6.61
CA VAL A 75 1.28 -8.32 6.44
C VAL A 75 0.32 -7.14 6.25
N LYS A 76 -0.67 -7.25 5.35
CA LYS A 76 -1.66 -6.18 5.12
C LYS A 76 -2.46 -5.81 6.38
N GLN A 77 -2.69 -6.77 7.27
CA GLN A 77 -3.39 -6.57 8.54
C GLN A 77 -2.59 -5.78 9.60
N SER A 78 -1.30 -5.53 9.40
CA SER A 78 -0.52 -4.66 10.30
C SER A 78 -0.96 -3.19 10.28
N GLY A 79 -1.80 -2.80 9.30
CA GLY A 79 -2.25 -1.43 9.11
C GLY A 79 -1.25 -0.57 8.32
N GLY A 80 -1.71 0.57 7.81
CA GLY A 80 -0.88 1.52 7.06
C GLY A 80 -0.54 1.13 5.61
N LEU A 81 -1.01 -0.03 5.13
CA LEU A 81 -0.65 -0.61 3.82
C LEU A 81 -1.87 -0.73 2.89
N ASN A 82 -2.61 0.37 2.74
CA ASN A 82 -3.82 0.36 1.89
C ASN A 82 -3.48 0.35 0.40
N ASN A 83 -2.32 0.90 0.04
CA ASN A 83 -1.79 0.94 -1.31
C ASN A 83 -0.93 -0.30 -1.59
N ASP A 84 -1.23 -1.00 -2.68
CA ASP A 84 -0.55 -2.24 -3.06
C ASP A 84 0.93 -2.00 -3.44
N TRP A 85 1.32 -0.79 -3.84
CA TRP A 85 2.73 -0.43 -4.05
C TRP A 85 3.52 -0.44 -2.74
N ASP A 86 2.97 0.16 -1.68
CA ASP A 86 3.61 0.21 -0.36
C ASP A 86 3.68 -1.20 0.26
N LEU A 87 2.62 -1.99 0.07
CA LEU A 87 2.60 -3.40 0.48
C LEU A 87 3.65 -4.21 -0.28
N THR A 88 3.79 -4.01 -1.59
CA THR A 88 4.82 -4.68 -2.41
C THR A 88 6.22 -4.31 -1.92
N TYR A 89 6.48 -3.03 -1.69
CA TYR A 89 7.76 -2.53 -1.19
C TYR A 89 8.12 -3.15 0.17
N LEU A 90 7.17 -3.18 1.11
CA LEU A 90 7.40 -3.79 2.42
C LEU A 90 7.71 -5.29 2.30
N VAL A 91 6.95 -6.02 1.50
CA VAL A 91 7.19 -7.46 1.29
C VAL A 91 8.56 -7.72 0.69
N LEU A 92 8.99 -6.93 -0.30
CA LEU A 92 10.35 -7.01 -0.83
C LEU A 92 11.40 -6.76 0.26
N GLY A 93 11.19 -5.73 1.09
CA GLY A 93 12.07 -5.46 2.23
C GLY A 93 12.17 -6.62 3.23
N LEU A 94 11.04 -7.26 3.55
CA LEU A 94 11.01 -8.44 4.42
C LEU A 94 11.77 -9.62 3.78
N LEU A 95 11.57 -9.87 2.49
CA LEU A 95 12.29 -10.93 1.77
C LEU A 95 13.80 -10.65 1.77
N PHE A 96 14.23 -9.41 1.52
CA PHE A 96 15.63 -9.02 1.58
C PHE A 96 16.22 -9.10 2.99
N SER A 97 15.42 -8.87 4.05
CA SER A 97 15.89 -8.99 5.43
C SER A 97 16.26 -10.43 5.83
N CYS A 98 15.80 -11.42 5.06
CA CYS A 98 16.15 -12.83 5.24
C CYS A 98 17.40 -13.25 4.47
N ILE A 99 17.99 -12.36 3.68
CA ILE A 99 19.18 -12.65 2.87
C ILE A 99 20.42 -12.23 3.65
N ASP A 100 21.31 -13.20 3.91
CA ASP A 100 22.65 -12.89 4.37
C ASP A 100 23.37 -12.10 3.27
N CYS A 101 23.79 -10.89 3.59
CA CYS A 101 24.57 -10.09 2.64
C CYS A 101 25.92 -10.79 2.47
N PRO A 102 26.29 -11.26 1.27
CA PRO A 102 27.61 -11.84 1.07
C PRO A 102 28.67 -10.77 1.36
N ASP A 103 29.80 -11.18 1.93
CA ASP A 103 30.96 -10.31 2.10
C ASP A 103 31.37 -9.79 0.72
N PHE A 104 31.03 -8.54 0.41
CA PHE A 104 31.56 -7.86 -0.75
C PHE A 104 33.01 -7.49 -0.42
N PRO A 105 34.00 -7.93 -1.21
CA PRO A 105 35.38 -7.53 -0.97
C PRO A 105 35.46 -6.00 -1.03
N ASP A 106 35.90 -5.37 0.05
CA ASP A 106 36.19 -3.94 0.07
C ASP A 106 37.14 -3.61 -1.09
N GLY A 107 36.69 -2.76 -2.01
CA GLY A 107 37.47 -2.34 -3.19
C GLY A 107 37.19 -3.10 -4.49
N ALA A 108 36.22 -4.02 -4.55
CA ALA A 108 35.73 -4.55 -5.83
C ALA A 108 35.02 -3.46 -6.64
N ASP A 109 35.32 -3.33 -7.94
CA ASP A 109 34.61 -2.39 -8.83
C ASP A 109 33.12 -2.77 -8.90
N THR A 110 32.30 -1.97 -8.23
CA THR A 110 30.84 -2.18 -8.15
C THR A 110 30.19 -2.18 -9.53
N TRP A 111 30.77 -1.48 -10.52
CA TRP A 111 30.30 -1.51 -11.90
C TRP A 111 30.69 -2.79 -12.63
N GLN A 112 31.82 -3.40 -12.28
CA GLN A 112 32.19 -4.70 -12.82
C GLN A 112 31.29 -5.80 -12.24
N THR A 113 31.02 -5.78 -10.93
CA THR A 113 30.05 -6.70 -10.30
C THR A 113 28.66 -6.53 -10.91
N TYR A 114 28.13 -5.30 -11.01
CA TYR A 114 26.84 -5.03 -11.66
C TYR A 114 26.78 -5.59 -13.08
N ARG A 115 27.83 -5.40 -13.88
CA ARG A 115 27.90 -5.92 -15.25
C ARG A 115 27.91 -7.44 -15.32
N GLN A 116 28.52 -8.11 -14.34
CA GLN A 116 28.59 -9.57 -14.29
C GLN A 116 27.31 -10.21 -13.75
N THR A 117 26.60 -9.54 -12.85
CA THR A 117 25.47 -10.13 -12.11
C THR A 117 24.09 -9.65 -12.58
N ILE A 118 23.96 -8.40 -13.03
CA ILE A 118 22.66 -7.76 -13.33
C ILE A 118 22.54 -7.35 -14.80
N ALA A 119 23.59 -6.79 -15.41
CA ALA A 119 23.52 -6.38 -16.82
C ALA A 119 23.62 -7.60 -17.75
N ARG A 120 22.47 -8.10 -18.22
CA ARG A 120 22.37 -9.01 -19.36
C ARG A 120 21.70 -8.32 -20.52
#